data_AF-J7RWU1-F1
#
_entry.id   AF-J7RWU1-F1
#
_cell.length_a   1.000
_cell.length_b   1.000
_cell.length_c   1.000
_cell.angle_alpha   90.00
_cell.angle_beta   90.00
_cell.angle_gamma   90.00
#
_symmetry.space_group_name_H-M   'P 1'
#
loop_
_entity.id
_entity.type
_entity.pdbx_description
1 polymer ?
#
loop_
_entity_poly.entity_id
_entity_poly.type
_entity_poly.pdbx_seq_one_letter_code
_entity_poly.pdbx_strand_id
1 'polypeptide(L)'
;MAPIPTEATEKDFQKMVSRNEELAKQETTLTKEYTTLLRKSSSLFRVLEQVDKDLISTSTQREQPKLISQKVLNLVPELKWYNDQILLASADPDKFSMTQELQDSYDRYKSTSLLYQENQSAE
;
A
#
# COMPACT_ATOMS: atom_id res chain seq x y z
N MET A 1 62.32 46.11 -5.91
CA MET A 1 60.94 45.59 -5.75
C MET A 1 60.45 45.19 -7.13
N ALA A 2 60.27 43.89 -7.38
CA ALA A 2 59.68 43.43 -8.63
C ALA A 2 58.20 43.82 -8.65
N PRO A 3 57.63 44.23 -9.80
CA PRO A 3 56.22 44.58 -9.89
C PRO A 3 55.39 43.33 -9.67
N ILE A 4 54.44 43.40 -8.73
CA ILE A 4 53.47 42.35 -8.47
C ILE A 4 52.60 42.23 -9.72
N PRO A 5 52.39 41.04 -10.30
CA PRO A 5 51.58 40.88 -11.51
C PRO A 5 50.09 41.02 -11.17
N THR A 6 49.64 42.26 -11.01
CA THR A 6 48.30 42.67 -10.57
C THR A 6 47.18 42.28 -11.54
N GLU A 7 47.48 42.20 -12.83
CA GLU A 7 46.48 41.95 -13.88
C GLU A 7 46.02 40.48 -13.93
N ALA A 8 46.96 39.54 -13.70
CA ALA A 8 46.64 38.11 -13.62
C ALA A 8 45.82 37.79 -12.37
N THR A 9 46.17 38.40 -11.23
CA THR A 9 45.44 38.24 -9.97
C THR A 9 44.05 38.86 -10.02
N GLU A 10 43.87 40.00 -10.69
CA GLU A 10 42.56 40.63 -10.90
C GLU A 10 41.64 39.75 -11.75
N LYS A 11 42.19 39.17 -12.82
CA LYS A 11 41.43 38.27 -13.71
C LYS A 11 40.98 37.01 -12.98
N ASP A 12 41.81 36.44 -12.10
CA ASP A 12 41.45 35.28 -11.30
C ASP A 12 40.47 35.63 -10.18
N PHE A 13 40.58 36.82 -9.60
CA PHE A 13 39.59 37.35 -8.66
C PHE A 13 38.21 37.49 -9.31
N GLN A 14 38.13 38.07 -10.52
CA GLN A 14 36.87 38.18 -11.26
C GLN A 14 36.25 36.82 -11.58
N LYS A 15 37.05 35.83 -12.00
CA LYS A 15 36.55 34.45 -12.21
C LYS A 15 35.95 33.86 -10.93
N MET A 16 36.61 34.05 -9.80
CA MET A 16 36.12 33.55 -8.50
C MET A 16 34.80 34.21 -8.11
N VAL A 17 34.67 35.53 -8.32
CA VAL A 17 33.42 36.25 -8.10
C VAL A 17 32.30 35.72 -8.99
N SER A 18 32.53 35.60 -10.30
CA SER A 18 31.52 35.07 -11.23
C SER A 18 31.08 33.65 -10.87
N ARG A 19 32.02 32.79 -10.47
CA ARG A 19 31.71 31.42 -10.01
C ARG A 19 30.88 31.42 -8.73
N ASN A 20 31.18 32.33 -7.80
CA ASN A 20 30.45 32.43 -6.54
C ASN A 20 29.00 32.92 -6.77
N GLU A 21 28.81 33.88 -7.67
CA GLU A 21 27.48 34.34 -8.09
C GLU A 21 26.67 33.22 -8.77
N GLU A 22 27.32 32.37 -9.58
CA GLU A 22 26.66 31.22 -10.20
C GLU A 22 26.25 30.18 -9.16
N LEU A 23 27.13 29.86 -8.20
CA LEU A 23 26.82 28.95 -7.09
C LEU A 23 25.65 29.47 -6.25
N ALA A 24 25.60 30.77 -5.94
CA ALA A 24 24.48 31.37 -5.21
C ALA A 24 23.15 31.26 -5.97
N LYS A 25 23.16 31.41 -7.30
CA LYS A 25 21.97 31.20 -8.15
C LYS A 25 21.53 29.74 -8.13
N GLN A 26 22.47 28.80 -8.21
CA GLN A 26 22.18 27.37 -8.12
C GLN A 26 21.60 27.00 -6.76
N GLU A 27 22.16 27.49 -5.66
CA GLU A 27 21.67 27.26 -4.31
C GLU A 27 20.23 27.76 -4.12
N THR A 28 19.95 28.97 -4.62
CA THR A 28 18.59 29.54 -4.60
C THR A 28 17.61 28.68 -5.39
N THR A 29 18.05 28.13 -6.54
CA THR A 29 17.22 27.28 -7.40
C THR A 29 16.95 25.95 -6.73
N LEU A 30 18.00 25.30 -6.21
CA LEU A 30 17.91 24.01 -5.55
C LEU A 30 17.02 24.06 -4.31
N THR A 31 17.07 25.16 -3.54
CA THR A 31 16.20 25.37 -2.39
C THR A 31 14.72 25.42 -2.78
N LYS A 32 14.40 26.09 -3.89
CA LYS A 32 13.02 26.16 -4.43
C LYS A 32 12.54 24.79 -4.91
N GLU A 33 13.40 24.08 -5.63
CA GLU A 33 13.10 22.73 -6.14
C GLU A 33 12.88 21.74 -4.99
N TYR A 34 13.75 21.77 -3.98
CA TYR A 34 13.62 20.93 -2.79
C TYR A 34 12.32 21.20 -2.02
N THR A 35 11.98 22.48 -1.81
CA THR A 35 10.73 22.86 -1.15
C THR A 35 9.51 22.38 -1.94
N THR A 36 9.58 22.47 -3.28
CA THR A 36 8.52 21.97 -4.17
C THR A 36 8.39 20.45 -4.10
N LEU A 37 9.52 19.74 -4.12
CA LEU A 37 9.56 18.28 -4.00
C LEU A 37 8.98 17.82 -2.66
N LEU A 38 9.37 18.47 -1.56
CA LEU A 38 8.85 18.18 -0.24
C LEU A 38 7.33 18.34 -0.20
N ARG A 39 6.80 19.44 -0.76
CA ARG A 39 5.35 19.69 -0.82
C ARG A 39 4.62 18.61 -1.62
N LYS A 40 5.17 18.22 -2.78
CA LYS A 40 4.60 17.15 -3.61
C LYS A 40 4.61 15.80 -2.88
N SER A 41 5.72 15.48 -2.22
CA SER A 41 5.85 14.26 -1.41
C SER A 41 4.83 14.22 -0.28
N SER A 42 4.69 15.29 0.50
CA SER A 42 3.66 15.41 1.54
C SER A 42 2.24 15.27 0.99
N SER A 43 1.97 15.81 -0.21
CA SER A 43 0.67 15.65 -0.86
C SER A 43 0.40 14.19 -1.24
N LEU A 44 1.40 13.49 -1.77
CA LEU A 44 1.29 12.06 -2.11
C LEU A 44 1.03 11.23 -0.85
N PHE A 45 1.76 11.48 0.24
CA PHE A 45 1.52 10.79 1.51
C PHE A 45 0.09 10.97 2.00
N ARG A 46 -0.45 12.19 1.94
CA ARG A 46 -1.85 12.46 2.33
C ARG A 46 -2.87 11.71 1.47
N VAL A 47 -2.65 11.63 0.16
CA VAL A 47 -3.53 10.89 -0.75
C VAL A 47 -3.45 9.39 -0.45
N LEU A 48 -2.26 8.84 -0.25
CA LEU A 48 -2.07 7.44 0.11
C LEU A 48 -2.72 7.10 1.44
N GLU A 49 -2.59 7.98 2.44
CA GLU A 49 -3.22 7.79 3.75
C GLU A 49 -4.76 7.81 3.66
N GLN A 50 -5.32 8.63 2.76
CA GLN A 50 -6.75 8.64 2.49
C GLN A 50 -7.20 7.35 1.79
N VAL A 51 -6.46 6.90 0.79
CA VAL A 51 -6.73 5.64 0.08
C VAL A 51 -6.69 4.46 1.05
N ASP A 52 -5.75 4.44 1.98
CA ASP A 52 -5.64 3.39 3.01
C ASP A 52 -6.85 3.42 3.97
N LYS A 53 -7.28 4.59 4.41
CA LYS A 53 -8.52 4.76 5.21
C LYS A 53 -9.77 4.31 4.44
N ASP A 54 -9.85 4.60 3.15
CA ASP A 54 -10.95 4.19 2.28
C ASP A 54 -10.93 2.66 2.07
N LEU A 55 -9.74 2.05 1.97
CA LEU A 55 -9.55 0.60 1.91
C LEU A 55 -9.94 -0.09 3.23
N ILE A 56 -9.56 0.45 4.38
CA ILE A 56 -9.91 -0.10 5.70
C ILE A 56 -11.42 0.02 5.95
N SER A 57 -12.04 1.13 5.55
CA SER A 57 -13.50 1.31 5.66
C SER A 57 -14.27 0.44 4.66
N THR A 58 -13.70 0.15 3.48
CA THR A 58 -14.29 -0.83 2.55
C THR A 58 -13.99 -2.28 2.90
N SER A 59 -12.87 -2.62 3.54
CA SER A 59 -12.58 -4.00 3.98
C SER A 59 -13.53 -4.42 5.11
N THR A 60 -13.72 -3.56 6.12
CA THR A 60 -14.73 -3.77 7.17
C THR A 60 -16.17 -3.85 6.62
N GLN A 61 -16.47 -3.22 5.48
CA GLN A 61 -17.75 -3.36 4.78
C GLN A 61 -17.82 -4.49 3.73
N ARG A 62 -16.69 -5.04 3.28
CA ARG A 62 -16.60 -6.15 2.32
C ARG A 62 -16.58 -7.50 3.02
N GLU A 63 -16.19 -7.55 4.29
CA GLU A 63 -16.18 -8.78 5.08
C GLU A 63 -17.57 -9.31 5.39
N GLN A 64 -18.61 -8.46 5.36
CA GLN A 64 -19.98 -8.92 5.49
C GLN A 64 -20.58 -9.24 4.12
N PRO A 65 -21.12 -10.45 3.92
CA PRO A 65 -21.76 -10.81 2.66
C PRO A 65 -22.97 -9.91 2.41
N LYS A 66 -22.93 -9.17 1.30
CA LYS A 66 -24.02 -8.28 0.86
C LYS A 66 -24.90 -8.98 -0.17
N LEU A 67 -26.20 -8.79 -0.05
CA LEU A 67 -27.16 -9.29 -1.04
C LEU A 67 -26.95 -8.61 -2.40
N ILE A 68 -26.97 -9.40 -3.46
CA ILE A 68 -26.94 -8.96 -4.85
C ILE A 68 -28.21 -8.15 -5.13
N SER A 69 -28.06 -6.97 -5.73
CA SER A 69 -29.17 -6.05 -6.00
C SER A 69 -30.20 -6.62 -6.98
N GLN A 70 -31.48 -6.25 -6.81
CA GLN A 70 -32.59 -6.70 -7.65
C GLN A 70 -32.40 -6.35 -9.14
N LYS A 71 -31.71 -5.24 -9.44
CA LYS A 71 -31.39 -4.84 -10.82
C LYS A 71 -30.54 -5.90 -11.53
N VAL A 72 -29.60 -6.52 -10.82
CA VAL A 72 -28.72 -7.57 -11.35
C VAL A 72 -29.45 -8.91 -11.40
N LEU A 73 -30.29 -9.21 -10.40
CA LEU A 73 -31.12 -10.43 -10.41
C LEU A 73 -32.12 -10.46 -11.57
N ASN A 74 -32.64 -9.30 -11.99
CA ASN A 74 -33.52 -9.21 -13.15
C ASN A 74 -32.79 -9.48 -14.48
N LEU A 75 -31.46 -9.27 -14.52
CA LEU A 75 -30.62 -9.58 -15.68
C LEU A 75 -30.18 -11.05 -15.69
N VAL A 76 -29.85 -11.59 -14.51
CA VAL A 76 -29.42 -12.99 -14.34
C VAL A 76 -30.16 -13.59 -13.13
N PRO A 77 -31.28 -14.30 -13.36
CA PRO A 77 -32.09 -14.86 -12.28
C PRO A 77 -31.39 -15.95 -11.47
N GLU A 78 -30.43 -16.65 -12.07
CA GLU A 78 -29.64 -17.73 -11.44
C GLU A 78 -28.84 -17.23 -10.23
N LEU A 79 -28.52 -15.92 -10.19
CA LEU A 79 -27.81 -15.31 -9.07
C LEU A 79 -28.64 -15.24 -7.78
N LYS A 80 -29.96 -15.49 -7.85
CA LYS A 80 -30.85 -15.54 -6.68
C LYS A 80 -30.40 -16.57 -5.65
N TRP A 81 -29.86 -17.70 -6.11
CA TRP A 81 -29.35 -18.77 -5.24
C TRP A 81 -28.30 -18.25 -4.25
N TYR A 82 -27.39 -17.36 -4.69
CA TYR A 82 -26.36 -16.78 -3.82
C TYR A 82 -26.96 -15.89 -2.73
N ASN A 83 -28.01 -15.12 -3.04
CA ASN A 83 -28.71 -14.34 -2.03
C ASN A 83 -29.37 -15.25 -0.99
N ASP A 84 -29.96 -16.37 -1.42
CA ASP A 84 -30.55 -17.35 -0.52
C ASP A 84 -29.49 -17.97 0.40
N GLN A 85 -28.28 -18.27 -0.09
CA GLN A 85 -27.17 -18.77 0.73
C GLN A 85 -26.66 -17.73 1.72
N ILE A 86 -26.53 -16.47 1.30
CA ILE A 86 -26.13 -15.37 2.19
C ILE A 86 -27.16 -15.19 3.31
N LEU A 87 -28.45 -15.27 2.99
CA LEU A 87 -29.52 -15.21 3.99
C LEU A 87 -29.44 -16.38 4.97
N LEU A 88 -29.24 -17.61 4.49
CA LEU A 88 -29.08 -18.79 5.34
C LEU A 88 -27.88 -18.68 6.28
N ALA A 89 -26.73 -18.24 5.77
CA ALA A 89 -25.51 -18.04 6.57
C ALA A 89 -25.68 -16.91 7.61
N SER A 90 -26.48 -15.89 7.30
CA SER A 90 -26.74 -14.76 8.20
C SER A 90 -27.83 -15.02 9.25
N ALA A 91 -28.71 -15.99 9.01
CA ALA A 91 -29.91 -16.19 9.82
C ALA A 91 -29.65 -17.01 11.10
N ASP A 92 -28.60 -17.84 11.15
CA ASP A 92 -28.39 -18.74 12.29
C ASP A 92 -26.94 -19.28 12.35
N PRO A 93 -25.98 -18.54 12.93
CA PRO A 93 -24.62 -19.05 13.15
C PRO A 93 -24.59 -20.27 14.10
N ASP A 94 -25.58 -20.39 14.99
CA ASP A 94 -25.69 -21.47 15.98
C ASP A 94 -26.40 -22.74 15.46
N LYS A 95 -27.04 -22.67 14.28
CA LYS A 95 -27.75 -23.80 13.67
C LYS A 95 -26.94 -24.51 12.59
N PHE A 96 -25.80 -23.93 12.20
CA PHE A 96 -24.83 -24.60 11.35
C PHE A 96 -24.02 -25.60 12.19
N SER A 97 -24.50 -26.84 12.30
CA SER A 97 -23.68 -27.93 12.81
C SER A 97 -22.89 -28.53 11.66
N MET A 98 -21.56 -28.50 11.77
CA MET A 98 -20.67 -29.22 10.86
C MET A 98 -21.09 -30.70 10.84
N THR A 99 -21.36 -31.27 9.66
CA THR A 99 -21.71 -32.69 9.58
C THR A 99 -20.53 -33.54 10.05
N GLN A 100 -20.82 -34.66 10.70
CA GLN A 100 -19.81 -35.51 11.32
C GLN A 100 -18.77 -35.99 10.30
N GLU A 101 -19.21 -36.27 9.07
CA GLU A 101 -18.36 -36.68 7.96
C GLU A 101 -17.36 -35.58 7.56
N LEU A 102 -17.77 -34.32 7.62
CA LEU A 102 -16.92 -33.19 7.27
C LEU A 102 -15.95 -32.84 8.40
N GLN A 103 -16.41 -32.98 9.65
CA GLN A 103 -15.57 -32.91 10.85
C GLN A 103 -14.47 -33.97 10.80
N ASP A 104 -14.84 -35.23 10.52
CA ASP A 104 -13.91 -36.36 10.41
C ASP A 104 -12.89 -36.15 9.29
N SER A 105 -13.32 -35.61 8.14
CA SER A 105 -12.43 -35.28 7.03
C SER A 105 -11.44 -34.17 7.40
N TYR A 106 -11.90 -33.15 8.13
CA TYR A 106 -11.05 -32.04 8.59
C TYR A 106 -10.03 -32.51 9.63
N ASP A 107 -10.44 -33.35 10.58
CA ASP A 107 -9.55 -33.93 11.58
C ASP A 107 -8.49 -34.84 10.95
N ARG A 108 -8.87 -35.62 9.92
CA ARG A 108 -7.92 -36.37 9.09
C ARG A 108 -6.94 -35.46 8.37
N TYR A 109 -7.41 -34.40 7.71
CA TYR A 109 -6.54 -33.43 7.05
C TYR A 109 -5.56 -32.79 8.04
N LYS A 110 -6.05 -32.35 9.20
CA LYS A 110 -5.23 -31.70 10.24
C LYS A 110 -4.22 -32.65 10.88
N SER A 111 -4.60 -33.91 11.09
CA SER A 111 -3.70 -34.95 11.63
C SER A 111 -2.75 -35.53 10.59
N THR A 112 -3.06 -35.36 9.30
CA THR A 112 -2.15 -35.71 8.22
C THR A 112 -1.09 -34.63 8.15
N SER A 113 0.08 -34.90 8.75
CA SER A 113 1.24 -34.04 8.59
C SER A 113 1.54 -33.86 7.11
N LEU A 114 1.32 -32.65 6.58
CA LEU A 114 1.69 -32.28 5.21
C LEU A 114 3.22 -32.26 5.02
N LEU A 115 3.98 -32.31 6.12
CA LEU A 115 5.43 -32.30 6.13
C LEU A 115 5.95 -33.64 6.67
N TYR A 116 6.61 -34.41 5.80
CA TYR A 116 7.27 -35.68 6.13
C TYR A 116 8.49 -35.50 7.07
N GLN A 117 8.73 -34.30 7.64
CA GLN A 117 9.99 -33.98 8.33
C GLN A 117 9.89 -33.28 9.70
N GLU A 118 8.71 -33.02 10.27
CA GLU A 118 8.68 -32.42 11.63
C GLU A 118 8.97 -33.42 12.77
N ASN A 119 9.03 -34.72 12.51
CA ASN A 119 9.37 -35.74 13.52
C ASN A 119 10.82 -36.27 13.43
N GLN A 120 11.74 -35.54 12.79
CA GLN A 120 13.19 -35.88 12.86
C GLN A 120 14.01 -34.93 13.74
N SER A 121 13.36 -34.06 14.52
CA SER A 121 14.02 -33.14 15.45
C SER A 121 13.46 -33.24 16.87
N ALA A 122 13.14 -34.45 17.33
CA ALA A 122 12.87 -34.73 18.74
C ALA A 122 13.07 -36.22 19.04
N GLU A 123 14.31 -36.71 18.92
CA GLU A 123 14.97 -37.69 19.80
C GLU A 123 16.42 -37.92 19.36
#